data_AF-A0A2W0B721-F1
#
_entry.id   AF-A0A2W0B721-F1
#
_cell.length_a   1.000
_cell.length_b   1.000
_cell.length_c   1.000
_cell.angle_alpha   90.00
_cell.angle_beta   90.00
_cell.angle_gamma   90.00
#
_symmetry.space_group_name_H-M   'P 1'
#
loop_
_entity.id
_entity.type
_entity.pdbx_description
1 polymer ?
#
loop_
_entity_poly.entity_id
_entity_poly.type
_entity_poly.pdbx_seq_one_letter_code
_entity_poly.pdbx_strand_id
1 'polypeptide(L)'
;MSQRLGDLLVREKVINHDQLTQALRKQRETGGRLGSVLVKMGLLTDEEVTNFLSRQYGVPAINLQFFEIDPNVIKLIPQETARKHQILPLSRVGASLTIAMVDPTNVFAMDDIKFMTGFNIEPVVA
;
A
#
# COMPACT_ATOMS: atom_id res chain seq x y z
N MET A 1 -16.40 5.59 -9.36
CA MET A 1 -16.87 4.38 -8.64
C MET A 1 -15.65 3.54 -8.33
N SER A 2 -15.26 3.43 -7.06
CA SER A 2 -14.11 2.62 -6.64
C SER A 2 -14.37 1.16 -6.99
N GLN A 3 -13.74 0.64 -8.06
CA GLN A 3 -13.79 -0.77 -8.38
C GLN A 3 -13.20 -1.55 -7.19
N ARG A 4 -13.95 -2.51 -6.67
CA ARG A 4 -13.50 -3.31 -5.54
C ARG A 4 -12.40 -4.25 -6.04
N LEU A 5 -11.32 -4.39 -5.26
CA LEU A 5 -10.18 -5.27 -5.57
C LEU A 5 -10.63 -6.66 -6.05
N GLY A 6 -11.66 -7.24 -5.42
CA GLY A 6 -12.20 -8.53 -5.80
C GLY A 6 -12.76 -8.60 -7.23
N ASP A 7 -13.51 -7.57 -7.66
CA ASP A 7 -14.08 -7.53 -9.01
C ASP A 7 -12.99 -7.37 -10.08
N LEU A 8 -11.94 -6.61 -9.75
CA LEU A 8 -10.77 -6.44 -10.61
C LEU A 8 -10.03 -7.77 -10.80
N LEU A 9 -9.79 -8.50 -9.70
CA LEU A 9 -9.10 -9.79 -9.72
C LEU A 9 -9.88 -10.86 -10.51
N VAL A 10 -11.21 -10.84 -10.44
CA VAL A 10 -12.04 -11.73 -11.27
C VAL A 10 -11.95 -11.36 -12.74
N ARG A 11 -12.03 -10.06 -13.06
CA ARG A 11 -11.98 -9.58 -14.45
C ARG A 11 -10.66 -9.95 -15.12
N GLU A 12 -9.56 -9.83 -14.39
CA GLU A 12 -8.20 -10.19 -14.82
C GLU A 12 -7.93 -11.70 -14.75
N LYS A 13 -8.94 -12.51 -14.38
CA LYS A 13 -8.89 -13.97 -14.28
C LYS A 13 -7.83 -14.51 -13.30
N VAL A 14 -7.42 -13.69 -12.33
CA VAL A 14 -6.49 -14.11 -11.25
C VAL A 14 -7.21 -15.02 -10.27
N ILE A 15 -8.47 -14.69 -9.96
CA ILE A 15 -9.35 -15.53 -9.15
C ILE A 15 -10.70 -15.72 -9.84
N ASN A 16 -11.43 -16.77 -9.49
CA ASN A 16 -12.82 -16.95 -9.93
C ASN A 16 -13.82 -16.40 -8.88
N HIS A 17 -15.10 -16.32 -9.25
CA HIS A 17 -16.16 -15.84 -8.35
C HIS A 17 -16.34 -16.69 -7.09
N ASP A 18 -16.09 -18.00 -7.16
CA ASP A 18 -16.19 -18.88 -6.01
C ASP A 18 -15.09 -18.58 -4.99
N GLN A 19 -13.84 -18.48 -5.45
CA GLN A 19 -12.67 -18.08 -4.66
C GLN A 19 -12.85 -16.68 -4.05
N LEU A 20 -13.39 -15.72 -4.80
CA LEU A 20 -13.72 -14.40 -4.26
C LEU A 20 -14.75 -14.49 -3.12
N THR A 21 -15.79 -15.31 -3.30
CA THR A 21 -16.83 -15.52 -2.28
C THR A 21 -16.25 -16.16 -1.02
N GLN A 22 -15.39 -17.17 -1.18
CA GLN A 22 -14.68 -17.80 -0.06
C GLN A 22 -13.78 -16.80 0.67
N ALA A 23 -13.00 -16.00 -0.07
CA ALA A 23 -12.14 -14.98 0.52
C ALA A 23 -12.92 -13.90 1.28
N LEU A 24 -14.07 -13.46 0.75
CA LEU A 24 -14.95 -12.50 1.42
C LEU A 24 -15.58 -13.08 2.69
N ARG A 25 -15.96 -14.36 2.69
CA ARG A 25 -16.43 -15.05 3.92
C ARG A 25 -15.33 -15.08 4.97
N LYS A 26 -14.13 -15.53 4.58
CA LYS A 26 -12.98 -15.62 5.48
C LYS A 26 -12.55 -14.25 6.00
N GLN A 27 -12.61 -13.21 5.18
CA GLN A 27 -12.38 -11.83 5.60
C GLN A 27 -13.37 -11.37 6.68
N ARG A 28 -14.65 -11.75 6.58
CA ARG A 28 -15.65 -11.43 7.62
C ARG A 28 -15.37 -12.18 8.93
N GLU A 29 -14.86 -13.39 8.85
CA GLU A 29 -14.53 -14.21 10.02
C GLU A 29 -13.24 -13.76 10.72
N THR A 30 -12.17 -13.48 9.96
CA THR A 30 -10.85 -13.12 10.52
C THR A 30 -10.65 -11.62 10.71
N GLY A 31 -11.48 -10.79 10.07
CA GLY A 31 -11.19 -9.38 9.89
C GLY A 31 -9.98 -9.13 8.97
N GLY A 32 -9.74 -7.85 8.66
CA GLY A 32 -8.59 -7.41 7.85
C GLY A 32 -8.92 -7.12 6.39
N ARG A 33 -7.86 -6.92 5.58
CA ARG A 33 -7.96 -6.56 4.16
C ARG A 33 -8.12 -7.80 3.29
N LEU A 34 -8.95 -7.70 2.24
CA LEU A 34 -9.20 -8.80 1.30
C LEU A 34 -7.90 -9.31 0.65
N GLY A 35 -6.98 -8.42 0.28
CA GLY A 35 -5.67 -8.80 -0.27
C GLY A 35 -4.88 -9.71 0.67
N SER A 36 -4.78 -9.36 1.96
CA SER A 36 -4.08 -10.18 2.95
C SER A 36 -4.73 -11.55 3.16
N VAL A 37 -6.07 -11.63 3.05
CA VAL A 37 -6.79 -12.91 3.14
C VAL A 37 -6.49 -13.78 1.91
N LEU A 38 -6.46 -13.18 0.72
CA LEU A 38 -6.14 -13.88 -0.52
C LEU A 38 -4.71 -14.43 -0.51
N VAL A 39 -3.75 -13.67 0.03
CA VAL A 39 -2.36 -14.15 0.22
C VAL A 39 -2.31 -15.32 1.20
N LYS A 40 -2.99 -15.22 2.35
CA LYS A 40 -3.07 -16.33 3.33
C LYS A 40 -3.75 -17.59 2.77
N MET A 41 -4.64 -17.43 1.79
CA MET A 41 -5.26 -18.55 1.09
C MET A 41 -4.38 -19.14 -0.02
N GLY A 42 -3.21 -18.57 -0.29
CA GLY A 42 -2.31 -18.98 -1.37
C GLY A 42 -2.85 -18.66 -2.77
N LEU A 43 -3.83 -17.76 -2.86
CA LEU A 43 -4.46 -17.37 -4.13
C LEU A 43 -3.71 -16.24 -4.84
N LEU A 44 -2.96 -15.44 -4.09
CA LEU A 44 -2.10 -14.38 -4.60
C LEU A 44 -0.81 -14.32 -3.78
N THR A 45 0.23 -13.73 -4.37
CA THR A 45 1.42 -13.27 -3.66
C THR A 45 1.27 -11.82 -3.20
N ASP A 46 2.06 -11.41 -2.20
CA ASP A 46 2.08 -10.00 -1.75
C ASP A 46 2.43 -9.04 -2.90
N GLU A 47 3.36 -9.40 -3.79
CA GLU A 47 3.71 -8.58 -4.97
C GLU A 47 2.53 -8.40 -5.94
N GLU A 48 1.76 -9.46 -6.20
CA GLU A 48 0.58 -9.36 -7.07
C GLU A 48 -0.47 -8.44 -6.46
N VAL A 49 -0.72 -8.56 -5.14
CA VAL A 49 -1.66 -7.68 -4.44
C VAL A 49 -1.21 -6.22 -4.53
N THR A 50 0.07 -5.92 -4.27
CA THR A 50 0.63 -4.57 -4.38
C THR A 50 0.49 -4.01 -5.79
N ASN A 51 0.77 -4.81 -6.83
CA ASN A 51 0.60 -4.41 -8.22
C ASN A 51 -0.86 -4.08 -8.58
N PHE A 52 -1.81 -4.88 -8.09
CA PHE A 52 -3.23 -4.61 -8.31
C PHE A 52 -3.71 -3.35 -7.59
N LEU A 53 -3.27 -3.14 -6.35
CA LEU A 53 -3.60 -1.95 -5.58
C LEU A 53 -3.02 -0.68 -6.22
N SER A 54 -1.77 -0.75 -6.71
CA SER A 54 -1.15 0.34 -7.47
C SER A 54 -2.00 0.74 -8.68
N ARG A 55 -2.43 -0.22 -9.50
CA ARG A 55 -3.31 0.04 -10.65
C ARG A 55 -4.67 0.61 -10.23
N GLN A 56 -5.23 0.12 -9.13
CA GLN A 56 -6.54 0.55 -8.63
C GLN A 56 -6.51 1.98 -8.09
N TYR A 57 -5.45 2.35 -7.36
CA TYR A 57 -5.32 3.66 -6.73
C TYR A 57 -4.59 4.68 -7.61
N GLY A 58 -4.01 4.26 -8.74
CA GLY A 58 -3.28 5.12 -9.66
C GLY A 58 -1.94 5.61 -9.11
N VAL A 59 -1.40 4.92 -8.11
CA VAL A 59 -0.12 5.24 -7.46
C VAL A 59 0.92 4.17 -7.80
N PRO A 60 2.20 4.52 -8.04
CA PRO A 60 3.23 3.54 -8.39
C PRO A 60 3.41 2.49 -7.29
N ALA A 61 3.50 1.21 -7.68
CA ALA A 61 4.05 0.17 -6.80
C ALA A 61 5.57 0.22 -6.86
N ILE A 62 6.25 0.18 -5.72
CA ILE A 62 7.71 0.14 -5.67
C ILE A 62 8.18 -1.11 -4.92
N ASN A 63 9.16 -1.81 -5.49
CA ASN A 63 9.83 -2.89 -4.79
C ASN A 63 11.01 -2.32 -4.00
N LEU A 64 10.88 -2.34 -2.66
CA LEU A 64 11.88 -1.81 -1.74
C LEU A 64 13.19 -2.62 -1.72
N GLN A 65 13.19 -3.86 -2.20
CA GLN A 65 14.38 -4.74 -2.17
C GLN A 65 15.53 -4.22 -3.04
N PHE A 66 15.23 -3.42 -4.07
CA PHE A 66 16.22 -2.88 -5.00
C PHE A 66 16.43 -1.38 -4.85
N PHE A 67 15.88 -0.76 -3.79
CA PHE A 67 15.89 0.68 -3.62
C PHE A 67 16.94 1.09 -2.58
N GLU A 68 17.94 1.87 -3.00
CA GLU A 68 18.88 2.52 -2.06
C GLU A 68 18.27 3.81 -1.54
N ILE A 69 17.99 3.84 -0.24
CA ILE A 69 17.40 5.00 0.43
C ILE A 69 18.51 5.84 1.05
N ASP A 70 18.53 7.13 0.73
CA ASP A 70 19.47 8.08 1.35
C ASP A 70 19.22 8.15 2.87
N PRO A 71 20.23 7.90 3.73
CA PRO A 71 20.09 7.98 5.18
C PRO A 71 19.58 9.34 5.70
N ASN A 72 19.82 10.41 4.95
CA ASN A 72 19.32 11.75 5.31
C ASN A 72 17.81 11.86 5.14
N VAL A 73 17.22 11.10 4.21
CA VAL A 73 15.77 11.04 3.99
C VAL A 73 15.09 10.25 5.10
N ILE A 74 15.71 9.16 5.57
CA ILE A 74 15.21 8.36 6.70
C ILE A 74 15.08 9.21 7.97
N LYS A 75 16.00 10.14 8.20
CA LYS A 75 16.00 11.03 9.37
C LYS A 75 14.89 12.09 9.35
N LEU A 76 14.21 12.29 8.21
CA LEU A 76 13.13 13.27 8.11
C LEU A 76 11.87 12.84 8.89
N ILE A 77 11.68 11.54 9.07
CA ILE A 77 10.53 10.98 9.77
C ILE A 77 11.04 10.17 10.98
N PRO A 78 10.60 10.49 12.21
CA PRO A 78 10.93 9.69 13.38
C PRO A 78 10.48 8.24 13.21
N GLN A 79 11.30 7.30 13.67
CA GLN A 79 11.04 5.86 13.53
C GLN A 79 9.70 5.44 14.13
N GLU A 80 9.29 6.04 15.25
CA GLU A 80 8.00 5.76 15.88
C GLU A 80 6.83 6.13 14.98
N THR A 81 6.88 7.32 14.37
CA THR A 81 5.86 7.78 13.42
C THR A 81 5.82 6.91 12.17
N ALA A 82 7.00 6.55 11.64
CA ALA A 82 7.13 5.66 10.49
C ALA A 82 6.48 4.29 10.75
N ARG A 83 6.76 3.69 11.91
CA ARG A 83 6.15 2.41 12.32
C ARG A 83 4.66 2.51 12.57
N LYS A 84 4.21 3.57 13.25
CA LYS A 84 2.80 3.79 13.60
C LYS A 84 1.92 3.86 12.36
N HIS A 85 2.36 4.60 11.34
CA HIS A 85 1.62 4.79 10.09
C HIS A 85 1.98 3.76 9.01
N GLN A 86 2.91 2.84 9.30
CA GLN A 86 3.43 1.85 8.35
C GLN A 86 3.90 2.51 7.05
N ILE A 87 4.78 3.49 7.18
CA ILE A 87 5.36 4.24 6.07
C ILE A 87 6.87 4.18 6.09
N LEU A 88 7.48 4.40 4.91
CA LEU A 88 8.92 4.47 4.75
C LEU A 88 9.28 5.62 3.80
N PRO A 89 10.04 6.64 4.23
CA PRO A 89 10.48 7.70 3.34
C PRO A 89 11.55 7.17 2.37
N LEU A 90 11.39 7.44 1.07
CA LEU A 90 12.23 6.87 0.01
C LEU A 90 13.20 7.88 -0.58
N SER A 91 12.68 9.05 -0.95
CA SER A 91 13.48 10.09 -1.60
C SER A 91 12.86 11.45 -1.37
N ARG A 92 13.70 12.49 -1.35
CA ARG A 92 13.27 13.88 -1.31
C ARG A 92 13.79 14.61 -2.55
N VAL A 93 12.90 15.30 -3.25
CA VAL A 93 13.24 16.16 -4.39
C VAL A 93 12.69 17.56 -4.12
N GLY A 94 13.58 18.50 -3.78
CA GLY A 94 13.19 19.87 -3.42
C GLY A 94 12.27 19.92 -2.20
N ALA A 95 11.01 20.29 -2.43
CA ALA A 95 9.95 20.36 -1.42
C ALA A 95 9.00 19.15 -1.42
N SER A 96 9.25 18.15 -2.27
CA SER A 96 8.45 16.92 -2.33
C SER A 96 9.19 15.75 -1.68
N LEU A 97 8.49 14.99 -0.85
CA LEU A 97 8.95 13.79 -0.14
C LEU A 97 8.14 12.59 -0.62
N THR A 98 8.81 11.64 -1.25
CA THR A 98 8.20 10.37 -1.65
C THR A 98 8.22 9.40 -0.47
N ILE A 99 7.05 8.87 -0.13
CA ILE A 99 6.90 7.89 0.96
C ILE A 99 6.23 6.62 0.43
N ALA A 100 6.81 5.47 0.75
CA ALA A 100 6.14 4.18 0.63
C ALA A 100 5.13 4.04 1.75
N MET A 101 3.91 3.61 1.42
CA MET A 101 2.82 3.38 2.35
C MET A 101 2.15 2.04 2.06
N VAL A 102 1.81 1.32 3.12
CA VAL A 102 0.96 0.11 3.04
C VAL A 102 -0.47 0.47 2.58
N ASP A 103 -0.90 1.71 2.80
CA ASP A 103 -2.21 2.21 2.38
C ASP A 103 -2.15 3.65 1.86
N PRO A 104 -2.12 3.84 0.53
CA PRO A 104 -2.07 5.18 -0.06
C PRO A 104 -3.39 5.95 0.12
N THR A 105 -4.48 5.28 0.56
CA THR A 105 -5.77 5.94 0.83
C THR A 105 -5.87 6.53 2.22
N ASN A 106 -4.87 6.30 3.08
CA ASN A 106 -4.84 6.84 4.42
C ASN A 106 -4.44 8.32 4.42
N VAL A 107 -5.41 9.19 4.14
CA VAL A 107 -5.21 10.65 4.08
C VAL A 107 -4.71 11.21 5.41
N PHE A 108 -5.15 10.65 6.54
CA PHE A 108 -4.68 11.07 7.87
C PHE A 108 -3.19 10.86 8.06
N ALA A 109 -2.65 9.72 7.61
CA ALA A 109 -1.22 9.47 7.65
C ALA A 109 -0.47 10.47 6.75
N MET A 110 -0.97 10.75 5.55
CA MET A 110 -0.34 11.74 4.65
C MET A 110 -0.32 13.14 5.27
N ASP A 111 -1.43 13.60 5.84
CA ASP A 111 -1.54 14.93 6.46
C ASP A 111 -0.65 15.07 7.70
N ASP A 112 -0.56 14.03 8.54
CA ASP A 112 0.30 14.05 9.73
C ASP A 112 1.78 14.18 9.35
N ILE A 113 2.23 13.44 8.33
CA ILE A 113 3.60 13.54 7.82
C ILE A 113 3.85 14.87 7.13
N LYS A 114 2.89 15.37 6.35
CA LYS A 114 2.97 16.69 5.73
C LYS A 114 3.12 17.79 6.77
N PHE A 115 2.32 17.75 7.84
CA PHE A 115 2.35 18.75 8.90
C PHE A 115 3.68 18.70 9.68
N MET A 116 4.17 17.50 9.98
CA MET A 116 5.42 17.30 10.72
C MET A 116 6.66 17.70 9.91
N THR A 117 6.70 17.36 8.61
CA THR A 117 7.89 17.55 7.77
C THR A 117 7.88 18.84 6.96
N GLY A 118 6.71 19.44 6.73
CA GLY A 118 6.53 20.62 5.88
C GLY A 118 6.68 20.35 4.38
N PHE A 119 6.84 19.08 3.95
CA PHE A 119 6.99 18.71 2.55
C PHE A 119 5.68 18.30 1.90
N ASN A 120 5.60 18.45 0.58
CA ASN A 120 4.54 17.83 -0.22
C ASN A 120 4.78 16.32 -0.26
N ILE A 121 3.76 15.53 0.06
CA ILE A 121 3.88 14.09 0.19
C ILE A 121 3.44 13.42 -1.12
N GLU A 122 4.33 12.60 -1.68
CA GLU A 122 4.08 11.76 -2.86
C GLU A 122 3.97 10.30 -2.40
N PRO A 123 2.75 9.75 -2.22
CA PRO A 123 2.59 8.38 -1.76
C PRO A 123 2.86 7.38 -2.87
N VAL A 124 3.58 6.30 -2.55
CA VAL A 124 3.72 5.10 -3.37
C VAL A 124 3.32 3.88 -2.56
N VAL A 125 2.89 2.80 -3.23
CA VAL A 125 2.48 1.56 -2.56
C VAL A 125 3.67 0.61 -2.51
N ALA A 126 3.95 0.04 -1.34
CA ALA A 126 4.98 -0.97 -1.16
C ALA A 126 4.52 -2.04 -0.15
#